data_AF-A0AAX2LV03-F1
#
_entry.id   AF-A0AAX2LV03-F1
#
_cell.length_a   1.000
_cell.length_b   1.000
_cell.length_c   1.000
_cell.angle_alpha   90.00
_cell.angle_beta   90.00
_cell.angle_gamma   90.00
#
_symmetry.space_group_name_H-M   'P 1'
#
loop_
_entity.id
_entity.type
_entity.pdbx_description
1 polymer ?
#
loop_
_entity_poly.entity_id
_entity_poly.type
_entity_poly.pdbx_seq_one_letter_code
_entity_poly.pdbx_strand_id
1 'polypeptide(L)'
;MTRTKQHTLLGECIAEFIGTGLLIFFGVGCVAALVLTGAQFGQWEISIMWGMGVAIAIYCTAGVSGAHINPAVTIALAAFHGFDKAKVVPYIVAQMLGAFCSAALVYSLYSNLFTDYEIAHNFVRSSQEALATAGIFSTYPNASLSFGGAVAVEFTITAVLMFAILALGDENNGAHRNAMNPLLIGILIAVIGGSLGPLTGFAMNPARDFGPKLFAYLAGWDYALTGAKDIPYFIVPIIGPIAGACFGAWAYPKFIAVYLPTVGTGCTIPNQCDDVEESEQAHV
;
A
#
# COMPACT_ATOMS: atom_id res chain seq x y z
N MET A 1 15.41 28.81 -18.32
CA MET A 1 16.38 27.94 -17.63
C MET A 1 15.63 27.08 -16.63
N THR A 2 15.07 25.97 -17.09
CA THR A 2 14.49 24.93 -16.23
C THR A 2 15.66 24.18 -15.61
N ARG A 3 15.93 24.45 -14.33
CA ARG A 3 16.97 23.75 -13.56
C ARG A 3 16.38 22.39 -13.21
N THR A 4 16.58 21.38 -14.05
CA THR A 4 16.24 19.98 -13.75
C THR A 4 17.04 19.57 -12.52
N LYS A 5 16.43 19.61 -11.33
CA LYS A 5 17.02 19.06 -10.11
C LYS A 5 17.16 17.55 -10.36
N GLN A 6 18.38 17.04 -10.32
CA GLN A 6 18.59 15.59 -10.34
C GLN A 6 17.86 14.95 -9.15
N HIS A 7 17.12 13.88 -9.43
CA HIS A 7 16.53 13.05 -8.39
C HIS A 7 17.64 12.46 -7.54
N THR A 8 17.59 12.73 -6.23
CA THR A 8 18.53 12.16 -5.27
C THR A 8 17.83 11.04 -4.52
N LEU A 9 18.57 10.00 -4.13
CA LEU A 9 18.02 8.90 -3.32
C LEU A 9 17.34 9.41 -2.04
N LEU A 10 17.89 10.47 -1.43
CA LEU A 10 17.27 11.11 -0.26
C LEU A 10 15.90 11.71 -0.60
N GLY A 11 15.79 12.42 -1.73
CA GLY A 11 14.52 12.97 -2.20
C GLY A 11 13.48 11.89 -2.48
N GLU A 12 13.89 10.79 -3.11
CA GLU A 12 13.05 9.61 -3.34
C GLU A 12 12.58 8.98 -2.02
N CYS A 13 13.48 8.80 -1.05
CA CYS A 13 13.13 8.27 0.27
C CYS A 13 12.17 9.19 1.03
N ILE A 14 12.33 10.52 0.93
CA ILE A 14 11.39 11.47 1.54
C ILE A 14 10.01 11.34 0.88
N ALA A 15 9.95 11.22 -0.45
CA ALA A 15 8.70 11.01 -1.16
C ALA A 15 8.03 9.68 -0.76
N GLU A 16 8.78 8.59 -0.65
CA GLU A 16 8.26 7.30 -0.17
C GLU A 16 7.76 7.35 1.27
N PHE A 17 8.47 8.06 2.15
CA PHE A 17 8.05 8.30 3.54
C PHE A 17 6.73 9.08 3.59
N ILE A 18 6.62 10.19 2.85
CA ILE A 18 5.42 11.03 2.82
C ILE A 18 4.25 10.28 2.19
N GLY A 19 4.46 9.62 1.04
CA GLY A 19 3.39 8.91 0.34
C GLY A 19 2.83 7.76 1.16
N THR A 20 3.70 6.96 1.78
CA THR A 20 3.25 5.88 2.67
C THR A 20 2.60 6.44 3.95
N GLY A 21 3.07 7.59 4.44
CA GLY A 21 2.42 8.29 5.54
C GLY A 21 1.01 8.77 5.20
N LEU A 22 0.79 9.33 4.00
CA LEU A 22 -0.50 9.83 3.54
C LEU A 22 -1.55 8.73 3.39
N LEU A 23 -1.20 7.60 2.77
CA LEU A 23 -2.15 6.49 2.64
C LEU A 23 -2.54 5.94 4.03
N ILE A 24 -1.60 5.88 4.98
CA ILE A 24 -1.90 5.48 6.36
C ILE A 24 -2.75 6.52 7.06
N PHE A 25 -2.46 7.82 6.88
CA PHE A 25 -3.18 8.89 7.55
C PHE A 25 -4.67 8.84 7.22
N PHE A 26 -5.01 8.76 5.93
CA PHE A 26 -6.40 8.68 5.49
C PHE A 26 -7.05 7.34 5.81
N GLY A 27 -6.34 6.24 5.57
CA GLY A 27 -6.86 4.89 5.79
C GLY A 27 -7.10 4.57 7.27
N VAL A 28 -6.09 4.73 8.12
CA VAL A 28 -6.23 4.53 9.57
C VAL A 28 -7.20 5.57 10.15
N GLY A 29 -7.18 6.81 9.64
CA GLY A 29 -8.12 7.86 10.07
C GLY A 29 -9.58 7.50 9.84
N CYS A 30 -9.95 6.92 8.69
CA CYS A 30 -11.35 6.54 8.43
C CYS A 30 -11.80 5.34 9.27
N VAL A 31 -10.90 4.39 9.56
CA VAL A 31 -11.19 3.26 10.46
C VAL A 31 -11.27 3.72 11.92
N ALA A 32 -10.43 4.67 12.34
CA ALA A 32 -10.51 5.30 13.66
C ALA A 32 -11.86 6.02 13.84
N ALA A 33 -12.31 6.76 12.82
CA ALA A 33 -13.63 7.39 12.83
C ALA A 33 -14.75 6.33 12.95
N LEU A 34 -14.71 5.26 12.14
CA LEU A 34 -15.69 4.17 12.22
C LEU A 34 -15.79 3.58 13.63
N VAL A 35 -14.64 3.23 14.22
CA VAL A 35 -14.61 2.46 15.49
C VAL A 35 -14.85 3.37 16.70
N LEU A 36 -14.28 4.57 16.71
CA LEU A 36 -14.17 5.37 17.93
C LEU A 36 -15.20 6.52 18.04
N THR A 37 -15.78 6.99 16.93
CA THR A 37 -16.70 8.13 16.94
C THR A 37 -18.16 7.74 16.69
N GLY A 38 -18.41 6.50 16.26
CA GLY A 38 -19.72 6.06 15.79
C GLY A 38 -20.06 6.52 14.37
N ALA A 39 -19.07 6.95 13.58
CA ALA A 39 -19.26 7.23 12.16
C ALA A 39 -19.77 5.98 11.42
N GLN A 40 -20.74 6.16 10.52
CA GLN A 40 -21.34 5.06 9.78
C GLN A 40 -20.63 4.88 8.44
N PHE A 41 -19.74 3.89 8.36
CA PHE A 41 -19.12 3.45 7.11
C PHE A 41 -19.40 1.97 6.88
N GLY A 42 -19.84 1.63 5.67
CA GLY A 42 -19.89 0.26 5.20
C GLY A 42 -18.55 -0.17 4.58
N GLN A 43 -18.53 -1.40 4.07
CA GLN A 43 -17.33 -1.98 3.47
C GLN A 43 -16.83 -1.17 2.27
N TRP A 44 -17.75 -0.66 1.43
CA TRP A 44 -17.39 0.16 0.29
C TRP A 44 -16.82 1.52 0.72
N GLU A 45 -17.44 2.19 1.69
CA GLU A 45 -17.03 3.51 2.15
C GLU A 45 -15.62 3.47 2.77
N ILE A 46 -15.31 2.46 3.58
CA ILE A 46 -13.93 2.27 4.08
C ILE A 46 -12.97 2.04 2.91
N SER A 47 -13.33 1.15 1.98
CA SER A 47 -12.43 0.75 0.90
C SER A 47 -12.13 1.89 -0.08
N ILE A 48 -13.13 2.72 -0.41
CA ILE A 48 -12.93 3.90 -1.27
C ILE A 48 -12.11 4.97 -0.57
N MET A 49 -12.26 5.16 0.75
CA MET A 49 -11.40 6.10 1.50
C MET A 49 -9.93 5.67 1.48
N TRP A 50 -9.65 4.38 1.64
CA TRP A 50 -8.30 3.83 1.46
C TRP A 50 -7.78 4.03 0.04
N GLY A 51 -8.58 3.68 -0.97
CA GLY A 51 -8.22 3.84 -2.38
C GLY A 51 -7.91 5.28 -2.76
N MET A 52 -8.76 6.24 -2.34
CA MET A 52 -8.54 7.66 -2.59
C MET A 52 -7.33 8.20 -1.84
N GLY A 53 -7.07 7.73 -0.61
CA GLY A 53 -5.86 8.06 0.14
C GLY A 53 -4.59 7.64 -0.60
N VAL A 54 -4.59 6.45 -1.22
CA VAL A 54 -3.48 5.99 -2.06
C VAL A 54 -3.36 6.83 -3.34
N ALA A 55 -4.47 7.14 -4.02
CA ALA A 55 -4.42 7.99 -5.22
C ALA A 55 -3.78 9.36 -4.91
N ILE A 56 -4.18 10.00 -3.82
CA ILE A 56 -3.60 11.27 -3.35
C ILE A 56 -2.10 11.11 -3.06
N ALA A 57 -1.71 10.04 -2.35
CA ALA A 57 -0.30 9.75 -2.07
C ALA A 57 0.53 9.63 -3.36
N ILE A 58 0.02 8.92 -4.37
CA ILE A 58 0.67 8.78 -5.67
C ILE A 58 0.79 10.14 -6.36
N TYR A 59 -0.29 10.94 -6.45
CA TYR A 59 -0.23 12.28 -7.04
C TYR A 59 0.83 13.18 -6.38
N CYS A 60 0.99 13.08 -5.06
CA CYS A 60 1.95 13.89 -4.32
C CYS A 60 3.41 13.47 -4.50
N THR A 61 3.67 12.21 -4.91
CA THR A 61 5.02 11.61 -4.78
C THR A 61 5.56 10.96 -6.05
N ALA A 62 4.70 10.68 -7.04
CA ALA A 62 5.07 9.98 -8.26
C ALA A 62 6.17 10.70 -9.03
N GLY A 63 6.07 12.02 -9.19
CA GLY A 63 7.08 12.84 -9.86
C GLY A 63 8.41 13.00 -9.11
N VAL A 64 8.64 12.28 -8.00
CA VAL A 64 9.92 12.25 -7.29
C VAL A 64 10.47 10.84 -7.17
N SER A 65 9.68 9.88 -6.67
CA SER A 65 10.13 8.49 -6.40
C SER A 65 9.56 7.43 -7.35
N GLY A 66 8.58 7.79 -8.18
CA GLY A 66 7.69 6.83 -8.86
C GLY A 66 6.51 6.37 -8.00
N ALA A 67 6.42 6.80 -6.74
CA ALA A 67 5.37 6.44 -5.78
C ALA A 67 5.15 4.92 -5.64
N HIS A 68 6.19 4.20 -5.23
CA HIS A 68 6.02 2.77 -4.94
C HIS A 68 5.13 2.57 -3.73
N ILE A 69 5.44 3.30 -2.64
CA ILE A 69 4.72 3.39 -1.37
C ILE A 69 4.31 2.03 -0.77
N ASN A 70 5.02 0.98 -1.18
CA ASN A 70 4.71 -0.42 -0.90
C ASN A 70 5.97 -1.29 -1.12
N PRO A 71 6.45 -2.02 -0.09
CA PRO A 71 7.58 -2.93 -0.22
C PRO A 71 7.38 -4.03 -1.27
N ALA A 72 6.16 -4.57 -1.40
CA ALA A 72 5.86 -5.62 -2.36
C ALA A 72 5.99 -5.12 -3.81
N VAL A 73 5.50 -3.92 -4.10
CA VAL A 73 5.65 -3.25 -5.40
C VAL A 73 7.12 -2.95 -5.67
N THR A 74 7.84 -2.40 -4.69
CA THR A 74 9.29 -2.09 -4.82
C THR A 74 10.11 -3.32 -5.17
N ILE A 75 9.88 -4.43 -4.47
CA ILE A 75 10.58 -5.71 -4.73
C ILE A 75 10.20 -6.26 -6.11
N ALA A 76 8.91 -6.24 -6.47
CA ALA A 76 8.46 -6.74 -7.76
C ALA A 76 9.04 -5.95 -8.94
N LEU A 77 9.06 -4.61 -8.85
CA LEU A 77 9.68 -3.77 -9.87
C LEU A 77 11.19 -4.00 -9.98
N ALA A 78 11.89 -4.19 -8.86
CA ALA A 78 13.32 -4.49 -8.86
C ALA A 78 13.66 -5.87 -9.44
N ALA A 79 12.77 -6.84 -9.26
CA ALA A 79 12.95 -8.20 -9.73
C ALA A 79 12.60 -8.37 -11.22
N PHE A 80 11.58 -7.67 -11.72
CA PHE A 80 10.99 -7.95 -13.04
C PHE A 80 11.00 -6.76 -14.01
N HIS A 81 11.10 -5.52 -13.53
CA HIS A 81 10.91 -4.31 -14.35
C HIS A 81 12.09 -3.33 -14.28
N GLY A 82 13.26 -3.78 -13.81
CA GLY A 82 14.51 -3.00 -13.93
C GLY A 82 14.70 -1.88 -12.91
N PHE A 83 13.88 -1.80 -11.85
CA PHE A 83 14.13 -0.84 -10.78
C PHE A 83 15.48 -1.11 -10.07
N ASP A 84 16.22 -0.04 -9.76
CA ASP A 84 17.56 -0.14 -9.18
C ASP A 84 17.54 -0.86 -7.82
N LYS A 85 18.20 -2.01 -7.78
CA LYS A 85 18.28 -2.88 -6.59
C LYS A 85 18.94 -2.19 -5.40
N ALA A 86 19.83 -1.22 -5.61
CA ALA A 86 20.45 -0.46 -4.54
C ALA A 86 19.44 0.42 -3.77
N LYS A 87 18.33 0.79 -4.41
CA LYS A 87 17.28 1.65 -3.84
C LYS A 87 16.22 0.87 -3.04
N VAL A 88 16.14 -0.45 -3.22
CA VAL A 88 15.08 -1.29 -2.61
C VAL A 88 15.05 -1.18 -1.10
N VAL A 89 16.18 -1.38 -0.41
CA VAL A 89 16.23 -1.31 1.05
C VAL A 89 15.94 0.11 1.56
N PRO A 90 16.56 1.19 1.03
CA PRO A 90 16.19 2.57 1.39
C PRO A 90 14.70 2.88 1.24
N TYR A 91 14.08 2.46 0.13
CA TYR A 91 12.64 2.64 -0.12
C TYR A 91 11.80 1.93 0.94
N ILE A 92 12.09 0.65 1.21
CA ILE A 92 11.35 -0.14 2.22
C ILE A 92 11.46 0.51 3.60
N VAL A 93 12.66 0.95 4.01
CA VAL A 93 12.86 1.62 5.30
C VAL A 93 12.06 2.93 5.36
N ALA A 94 12.09 3.74 4.30
CA ALA A 94 11.32 4.97 4.24
C ALA A 94 9.81 4.74 4.33
N GLN A 95 9.28 3.75 3.59
CA GLN A 95 7.88 3.35 3.61
C GLN A 95 7.45 2.90 5.02
N MET A 96 8.25 2.02 5.65
CA MET A 96 8.01 1.52 7.00
C MET A 96 7.96 2.64 8.04
N LEU A 97 8.91 3.58 7.99
CA LEU A 97 8.95 4.73 8.89
C LEU A 97 7.77 5.68 8.65
N GLY A 98 7.41 5.92 7.39
CA GLY A 98 6.26 6.76 7.04
C GLY A 98 4.95 6.19 7.60
N ALA A 99 4.75 4.88 7.43
CA ALA A 99 3.60 4.18 7.95
C ALA A 99 3.54 4.19 9.49
N PHE A 100 4.67 3.92 10.15
CA PHE A 100 4.79 3.96 11.61
C PHE A 100 4.47 5.36 12.19
N CYS A 101 5.11 6.40 11.66
CA CYS A 101 4.94 7.77 12.14
C CYS A 101 3.50 8.27 11.92
N SER A 102 2.89 7.91 10.79
CA SER A 102 1.51 8.29 10.50
C SER A 102 0.50 7.57 11.40
N ALA A 103 0.73 6.29 11.73
CA ALA A 103 -0.08 5.59 12.72
C ALA A 103 0.00 6.24 14.10
N ALA A 104 1.21 6.64 14.53
CA ALA A 104 1.42 7.39 15.76
C ALA A 104 0.71 8.74 15.76
N LEU A 105 0.76 9.47 14.64
CA LEU A 105 0.05 10.73 14.46
C LEU A 105 -1.47 10.52 14.60
N VAL A 106 -2.06 9.57 13.88
CA VAL A 106 -3.51 9.28 13.97
C VAL A 106 -3.90 8.87 15.39
N TYR A 107 -3.11 8.02 16.06
CA TYR A 107 -3.34 7.69 17.47
C TYR A 107 -3.34 8.94 18.35
N SER A 108 -2.37 9.85 18.18
CA SER A 108 -2.30 11.07 19.00
C SER A 108 -3.56 11.93 18.84
N LEU A 109 -4.08 12.06 17.61
CA LEU A 109 -5.29 12.83 17.29
C LEU A 109 -6.56 12.21 17.87
N TYR A 110 -6.61 10.88 18.01
CA TYR A 110 -7.75 10.12 18.53
C TYR A 110 -7.55 9.61 19.97
N SER A 111 -6.45 9.99 20.64
CA SER A 111 -5.98 9.34 21.88
C SER A 111 -7.01 9.30 23.02
N ASN A 112 -7.75 10.39 23.22
CA ASN A 112 -8.84 10.44 24.21
C ASN A 112 -9.96 9.44 23.85
N LEU A 113 -10.33 9.36 22.58
CA LEU A 113 -11.41 8.47 22.13
C LEU A 113 -11.03 6.99 22.24
N PHE A 114 -9.76 6.64 22.07
CA PHE A 114 -9.29 5.29 22.38
C PHE A 114 -9.51 4.95 23.85
N THR A 115 -9.16 5.87 24.75
CA THR A 115 -9.30 5.68 26.20
C THR A 115 -10.78 5.55 26.60
N ASP A 116 -11.64 6.42 26.06
CA ASP A 116 -13.08 6.37 26.30
C ASP A 116 -13.70 5.07 25.79
N TYR A 117 -13.26 4.59 24.61
CA TYR A 117 -13.72 3.34 24.03
C TYR A 117 -13.32 2.12 24.88
N GLU A 118 -12.07 2.07 25.35
CA GLU A 118 -11.54 1.02 26.23
C GLU A 118 -12.35 0.94 27.54
N ILE A 119 -12.63 2.11 28.16
CA ILE A 119 -13.45 2.20 29.39
C ILE A 119 -14.88 1.74 29.12
N ALA A 120 -15.51 2.23 28.05
CA ALA A 120 -16.91 1.91 27.74
C ALA A 120 -17.13 0.41 27.45
N HIS A 121 -16.14 -0.26 26.88
CA HIS A 121 -16.19 -1.68 26.54
C HIS A 121 -15.54 -2.60 27.58
N ASN A 122 -15.06 -2.05 28.69
CA ASN A 122 -14.50 -2.78 29.83
C ASN A 122 -13.34 -3.73 29.49
N PHE A 123 -12.39 -3.28 28.67
CA PHE A 123 -11.16 -4.02 28.42
C PHE A 123 -9.92 -3.12 28.60
N VAL A 124 -8.77 -3.75 28.83
CA VAL A 124 -7.47 -3.06 28.93
C VAL A 124 -6.70 -3.22 27.64
N ARG A 125 -5.89 -2.22 27.25
CA ARG A 125 -5.18 -2.21 25.96
C ARG A 125 -4.27 -3.42 25.72
N SER A 126 -3.70 -3.99 26.78
CA SER A 126 -2.84 -5.17 26.71
C SER A 126 -3.61 -6.48 26.55
N SER A 127 -4.94 -6.49 26.63
CA SER A 127 -5.74 -7.71 26.54
C SER A 127 -6.01 -8.13 25.09
N GLN A 128 -6.49 -9.36 24.90
CA GLN A 128 -6.81 -9.88 23.57
C GLN A 128 -8.01 -9.14 22.94
N GLU A 129 -8.95 -8.68 23.75
CA GLU A 129 -10.12 -7.90 23.33
C GLU A 129 -9.71 -6.58 22.67
N ALA A 130 -8.55 -6.02 23.05
CA ALA A 130 -8.00 -4.81 22.45
C ALA A 130 -7.61 -4.98 20.97
N LEU A 131 -7.67 -6.19 20.39
CA LEU A 131 -7.59 -6.38 18.95
C LEU A 131 -8.69 -5.62 18.20
N ALA A 132 -9.84 -5.36 18.83
CA ALA A 132 -10.91 -4.53 18.28
C ALA A 132 -10.43 -3.10 17.94
N THR A 133 -9.53 -2.53 18.75
CA THR A 133 -8.95 -1.20 18.51
C THR A 133 -7.58 -1.27 17.83
N ALA A 134 -6.82 -2.35 18.00
CA ALA A 134 -5.59 -2.58 17.22
C ALA A 134 -5.86 -2.72 15.71
N GLY A 135 -7.06 -3.20 15.35
CA GLY A 135 -7.55 -3.33 13.97
C GLY A 135 -7.75 -1.99 13.25
N ILE A 136 -7.72 -0.86 13.97
CA ILE A 136 -7.72 0.48 13.37
C ILE A 136 -6.42 0.72 12.59
N PHE A 137 -5.29 0.27 13.14
CA PHE A 137 -3.96 0.54 12.60
C PHE A 137 -3.56 -0.42 11.47
N SER A 138 -3.98 -1.68 11.59
CA SER A 138 -3.43 -2.80 10.81
C SER A 138 -4.45 -3.92 10.65
N THR A 139 -4.12 -4.95 9.89
CA THR A 139 -5.08 -5.99 9.54
C THR A 139 -4.97 -7.24 10.43
N TYR A 140 -6.09 -7.95 10.56
CA TYR A 140 -6.18 -9.25 11.22
C TYR A 140 -7.11 -10.14 10.39
N PRO A 141 -6.92 -11.48 10.41
CA PRO A 141 -7.69 -12.36 9.57
C PRO A 141 -9.10 -12.53 10.14
N ASN A 142 -10.05 -12.78 9.26
CA ASN A 142 -11.36 -13.29 9.64
C ASN A 142 -11.20 -14.53 10.54
N ALA A 143 -12.03 -14.65 11.57
CA ALA A 143 -11.96 -15.72 12.56
C ALA A 143 -12.02 -17.12 11.94
N SER A 144 -12.71 -17.27 10.80
CA SER A 144 -12.88 -18.55 10.10
C SER A 144 -11.72 -18.91 9.16
N LEU A 145 -10.73 -18.03 8.96
CA LEU A 145 -9.60 -18.29 8.08
C LEU A 145 -8.42 -18.94 8.82
N SER A 146 -7.87 -19.99 8.20
CA SER A 146 -6.58 -20.53 8.61
C SER A 146 -5.43 -19.62 8.19
N PHE A 147 -4.25 -19.82 8.77
CA PHE A 147 -3.03 -19.11 8.36
C PHE A 147 -2.77 -19.25 6.85
N GLY A 148 -2.82 -20.48 6.32
CA GLY A 148 -2.63 -20.73 4.88
C GLY A 148 -3.72 -20.08 4.01
N GLY A 149 -4.97 -20.07 4.49
CA GLY A 149 -6.06 -19.37 3.82
C GLY A 149 -5.84 -17.86 3.74
N ALA A 150 -5.38 -17.25 4.84
CA ALA A 150 -5.06 -15.82 4.86
C ALA A 150 -3.88 -15.47 3.94
N VAL A 151 -2.84 -16.32 3.89
CA VAL A 151 -1.73 -16.17 2.92
C VAL A 151 -2.23 -16.25 1.49
N ALA A 152 -3.13 -17.18 1.18
CA ALA A 152 -3.69 -17.32 -0.17
C ALA A 152 -4.50 -16.08 -0.58
N VAL A 153 -5.26 -15.48 0.34
CA VAL A 153 -5.98 -14.22 0.09
C VAL A 153 -5.00 -13.08 -0.19
N GLU A 154 -4.05 -12.81 0.71
CA GLU A 154 -3.08 -11.71 0.54
C GLU A 154 -2.20 -11.89 -0.71
N PHE A 155 -1.81 -13.12 -1.03
CA PHE A 155 -1.14 -13.44 -2.30
C PHE A 155 -2.01 -13.05 -3.50
N THR A 156 -3.26 -13.52 -3.52
CA THR A 156 -4.16 -13.34 -4.68
C THR A 156 -4.48 -11.88 -4.92
N ILE A 157 -4.88 -11.15 -3.88
CA ILE A 157 -5.26 -9.74 -4.02
C ILE A 157 -4.07 -8.86 -4.42
N THR A 158 -2.87 -9.18 -3.93
CA THR A 158 -1.66 -8.43 -4.29
C THR A 158 -1.15 -8.78 -5.69
N ALA A 159 -1.34 -10.03 -6.13
CA ALA A 159 -1.09 -10.40 -7.53
C ALA A 159 -2.00 -9.63 -8.49
N VAL A 160 -3.30 -9.54 -8.19
CA VAL A 160 -4.25 -8.73 -8.97
C VAL A 160 -3.87 -7.26 -8.95
N LEU A 161 -3.53 -6.72 -7.77
CA LEU A 161 -3.05 -5.34 -7.62
C LEU A 161 -1.85 -5.06 -8.53
N MET A 162 -0.79 -5.86 -8.42
CA MET A 162 0.44 -5.62 -9.18
C MET A 162 0.24 -5.80 -10.69
N PHE A 163 -0.52 -6.83 -11.09
CA PHE A 163 -0.88 -7.05 -12.49
C PHE A 163 -1.62 -5.84 -13.07
N ALA A 164 -2.60 -5.31 -12.35
CA ALA A 164 -3.39 -4.17 -12.81
C ALA A 164 -2.61 -2.85 -12.74
N ILE A 165 -1.72 -2.65 -11.77
CA ILE A 165 -0.79 -1.50 -11.74
C ILE A 165 0.04 -1.45 -13.02
N LEU A 166 0.60 -2.58 -13.44
CA LEU A 166 1.38 -2.65 -14.69
C LEU A 166 0.50 -2.44 -15.92
N ALA A 167 -0.69 -3.06 -15.95
CA ALA A 167 -1.61 -2.88 -17.07
C ALA A 167 -2.09 -1.44 -17.24
N LEU A 168 -2.33 -0.73 -16.12
CA LEU A 168 -2.76 0.68 -16.14
C LEU A 168 -1.62 1.64 -16.50
N GLY A 169 -0.38 1.28 -16.16
CA GLY A 169 0.82 2.05 -16.49
C GLY A 169 1.45 1.73 -17.85
N ASP A 170 1.03 0.66 -18.53
CA ASP A 170 1.52 0.30 -19.86
C ASP A 170 0.80 1.11 -20.94
N GLU A 171 1.56 2.01 -21.57
CA GLU A 171 1.06 2.91 -22.61
C GLU A 171 0.61 2.17 -23.88
N ASN A 172 1.08 0.94 -24.10
CA ASN A 172 0.65 0.12 -25.24
C ASN A 172 -0.69 -0.58 -25.00
N ASN A 173 -1.22 -0.55 -23.77
CA ASN A 173 -2.41 -1.29 -23.38
C ASN A 173 -3.70 -0.46 -23.55
N GLY A 174 -4.07 -0.15 -24.79
CA GLY A 174 -5.27 0.65 -25.10
C GLY A 174 -5.04 2.16 -24.96
N ALA A 175 -6.06 2.92 -24.56
CA ALA A 175 -5.95 4.39 -24.51
C ALA A 175 -5.09 4.88 -23.33
N HIS A 176 -4.16 5.80 -23.56
CA HIS A 176 -3.31 6.40 -22.52
C HIS A 176 -4.13 6.98 -21.35
N ARG A 177 -3.69 6.70 -20.11
CA ARG A 177 -4.36 7.17 -18.88
C ARG A 177 -3.81 8.50 -18.39
N ASN A 178 -2.53 8.79 -18.66
CA ASN A 178 -1.83 10.01 -18.28
C ASN A 178 -2.12 10.37 -16.80
N ALA A 179 -2.60 11.60 -16.57
CA ALA A 179 -2.95 12.11 -15.25
C ALA A 179 -4.02 11.28 -14.51
N MET A 180 -4.79 10.43 -15.16
CA MET A 180 -5.81 9.59 -14.49
C MET A 180 -5.25 8.32 -13.86
N ASN A 181 -4.00 7.94 -14.16
CA ASN A 181 -3.42 6.70 -13.68
C ASN A 181 -3.47 6.55 -12.14
N PRO A 182 -3.08 7.56 -11.33
CA PRO A 182 -3.16 7.47 -9.87
C PRO A 182 -4.60 7.27 -9.35
N LEU A 183 -5.59 7.92 -9.96
CA LEU A 183 -6.99 7.77 -9.59
C LEU A 183 -7.50 6.35 -9.86
N LEU A 184 -7.15 5.78 -11.02
CA LEU A 184 -7.55 4.42 -11.38
C LEU A 184 -6.91 3.36 -10.47
N ILE A 185 -5.65 3.56 -10.07
CA ILE A 185 -4.99 2.72 -9.05
C ILE A 185 -5.73 2.82 -7.71
N GLY A 186 -6.17 4.01 -7.31
CA GLY A 186 -7.01 4.19 -6.11
C GLY A 186 -8.34 3.44 -6.20
N ILE A 187 -9.03 3.53 -7.33
CA ILE A 187 -10.30 2.81 -7.56
C ILE A 187 -10.07 1.30 -7.54
N LEU A 188 -8.99 0.80 -8.15
CA LEU A 188 -8.60 -0.60 -8.10
C LEU A 188 -8.47 -1.10 -6.65
N ILE A 189 -7.75 -0.36 -5.80
CA ILE A 189 -7.59 -0.69 -4.38
C ILE A 189 -8.95 -0.68 -3.67
N ALA A 190 -9.81 0.30 -3.97
CA ALA A 190 -11.15 0.36 -3.41
C ALA A 190 -12.02 -0.84 -3.79
N VAL A 191 -11.95 -1.30 -5.04
CA VAL A 191 -12.69 -2.49 -5.51
C VAL A 191 -12.17 -3.77 -4.85
N ILE A 192 -10.84 -3.92 -4.71
CA ILE A 192 -10.24 -5.06 -4.00
C ILE A 192 -10.67 -5.05 -2.53
N GLY A 193 -10.57 -3.91 -1.84
CA GLY A 193 -11.01 -3.78 -0.45
C GLY A 193 -12.52 -4.02 -0.30
N GLY A 194 -13.32 -3.48 -1.21
CA GLY A 194 -14.78 -3.58 -1.18
C GLY A 194 -15.27 -5.02 -1.33
N SER A 195 -14.57 -5.82 -2.13
CA SER A 195 -14.94 -7.21 -2.45
C SER A 195 -14.32 -8.25 -1.52
N LEU A 196 -13.04 -8.08 -1.14
CA LEU A 196 -12.24 -9.10 -0.45
C LEU A 196 -11.72 -8.64 0.92
N GLY A 197 -11.96 -7.38 1.29
CA GLY A 197 -11.54 -6.84 2.58
C GLY A 197 -12.06 -7.59 3.82
N PRO A 198 -13.29 -8.13 3.86
CA PRO A 198 -13.78 -8.89 5.02
C PRO A 198 -13.00 -10.18 5.35
N LEU A 199 -12.10 -10.62 4.47
CA LEU A 199 -11.27 -11.81 4.67
C LEU A 199 -10.02 -11.51 5.50
N THR A 200 -9.20 -10.55 5.08
CA THR A 200 -7.90 -10.26 5.72
C THR A 200 -7.64 -8.78 5.97
N GLY A 201 -8.60 -7.89 5.71
CA GLY A 201 -8.42 -6.45 5.77
C GLY A 201 -7.61 -5.86 4.60
N PHE A 202 -7.43 -6.64 3.52
CA PHE A 202 -6.81 -6.22 2.27
C PHE A 202 -5.46 -5.51 2.47
N ALA A 203 -4.52 -6.14 3.19
CA ALA A 203 -3.28 -5.49 3.57
C ALA A 203 -2.45 -5.09 2.35
N MET A 204 -2.18 -6.04 1.44
CA MET A 204 -1.52 -5.88 0.12
C MET A 204 -0.20 -5.08 0.07
N ASN A 205 0.32 -4.69 1.24
CA ASN A 205 1.43 -3.76 1.40
C ASN A 205 2.07 -4.02 2.77
N PRO A 206 3.30 -4.59 2.80
CA PRO A 206 3.99 -4.90 4.05
C PRO A 206 4.23 -3.68 4.95
N ALA A 207 4.50 -2.48 4.39
CA ALA A 207 4.71 -1.28 5.19
C ALA A 207 3.42 -0.74 5.81
N ARG A 208 2.33 -0.79 5.05
CA ARG A 208 0.98 -0.40 5.50
C ARG A 208 0.48 -1.24 6.67
N ASP A 209 0.99 -2.46 6.83
CA ASP A 209 0.59 -3.33 7.91
C ASP A 209 1.61 -3.39 9.04
N PHE A 210 2.87 -3.74 8.74
CA PHE A 210 3.89 -3.96 9.78
C PHE A 210 4.28 -2.66 10.51
N GLY A 211 4.33 -1.52 9.82
CA GLY A 211 4.69 -0.24 10.44
C GLY A 211 3.69 0.17 11.53
N PRO A 212 2.38 0.25 11.22
CA PRO A 212 1.35 0.51 12.20
C PRO A 212 1.21 -0.59 13.27
N LYS A 213 1.45 -1.87 12.95
CA LYS A 213 1.50 -2.96 13.96
C LYS A 213 2.61 -2.74 14.98
N LEU A 214 3.81 -2.39 14.51
CA LEU A 214 4.94 -2.10 15.38
C LEU A 214 4.64 -0.90 16.28
N PHE A 215 4.03 0.15 15.74
CA PHE A 215 3.54 1.27 16.55
C PHE A 215 2.55 0.80 17.62
N ALA A 216 1.49 0.08 17.23
CA ALA A 216 0.47 -0.39 18.16
C ALA A 216 1.07 -1.28 19.27
N TYR A 217 1.99 -2.18 18.92
CA TYR A 217 2.70 -3.01 19.89
C TYR A 217 3.46 -2.16 20.92
N LEU A 218 4.22 -1.16 20.46
CA LEU A 218 4.95 -0.25 21.35
C LEU A 218 4.04 0.67 22.16
N ALA A 219 2.81 0.93 21.68
CA ALA A 219 1.81 1.76 22.34
C ALA A 219 0.91 0.99 23.34
N GLY A 220 1.20 -0.29 23.59
CA GLY A 220 0.58 -1.11 24.64
C GLY A 220 -0.44 -2.15 24.15
N TRP A 221 -0.61 -2.33 22.84
CA TRP A 221 -1.40 -3.45 22.29
C TRP A 221 -0.52 -4.70 22.17
N ASP A 222 -0.39 -5.46 23.26
CA ASP A 222 0.52 -6.62 23.36
C ASP A 222 0.27 -7.67 22.26
N TYR A 223 -0.98 -7.84 21.83
CA TYR A 223 -1.37 -8.79 20.79
C TYR A 223 -1.28 -8.22 19.36
N ALA A 224 -0.80 -6.98 19.16
CA ALA A 224 -0.84 -6.34 17.84
C ALA A 224 -0.02 -7.07 16.75
N LEU A 225 1.15 -7.60 17.12
CA LEU A 225 1.98 -8.37 16.19
C LEU A 225 1.39 -9.77 15.94
N THR A 226 0.91 -10.43 16.98
CA THR A 226 0.48 -11.84 16.88
C THR A 226 -0.93 -11.99 16.34
N GLY A 227 -1.81 -11.02 16.57
CA GLY A 227 -3.25 -11.13 16.29
C GLY A 227 -3.95 -12.18 17.18
N ALA A 228 -3.36 -12.50 18.33
CA ALA A 228 -3.78 -13.61 19.20
C ALA A 228 -3.94 -14.95 18.45
N LYS A 229 -3.03 -15.21 17.52
CA LYS A 229 -2.92 -16.49 16.78
C LYS A 229 -1.67 -17.24 17.25
N ASP A 230 -1.71 -18.56 17.16
CA ASP A 230 -0.56 -19.43 17.48
C ASP A 230 0.65 -19.12 16.59
N ILE A 231 0.41 -18.87 15.30
CA ILE A 231 1.41 -18.37 14.37
C ILE A 231 1.22 -16.85 14.27
N PRO A 232 2.24 -16.04 14.57
CA PRO A 232 2.11 -14.58 14.55
C PRO A 232 1.58 -14.05 13.22
N TYR A 233 0.44 -13.35 13.27
CA TYR A 233 -0.26 -12.96 12.06
C TYR A 233 0.50 -11.94 11.20
N PHE A 234 1.37 -11.10 11.79
CA PHE A 234 2.17 -10.13 11.04
C PHE A 234 3.00 -10.73 9.89
N ILE A 235 3.25 -12.05 9.92
CA ILE A 235 3.94 -12.77 8.85
C ILE A 235 3.11 -12.75 7.55
N VAL A 236 1.79 -12.91 7.65
CA VAL A 236 0.90 -13.05 6.49
C VAL A 236 0.91 -11.79 5.60
N PRO A 237 0.69 -10.57 6.13
CA PRO A 237 0.76 -9.33 5.35
C PRO A 237 2.16 -8.96 4.82
N ILE A 238 3.20 -9.73 5.16
CA ILE A 238 4.53 -9.59 4.59
C ILE A 238 4.72 -10.59 3.45
N ILE A 239 4.60 -11.89 3.74
CA ILE A 239 4.94 -12.94 2.76
C ILE A 239 3.92 -13.03 1.63
N GLY A 240 2.62 -12.88 1.95
CA GLY A 240 1.54 -12.96 0.98
C GLY A 240 1.69 -11.87 -0.08
N PRO A 241 1.76 -10.59 0.32
CA PRO A 241 1.91 -9.50 -0.62
C PRO A 241 3.19 -9.54 -1.46
N ILE A 242 4.35 -9.86 -0.86
CA ILE A 242 5.61 -9.94 -1.63
C ILE A 242 5.53 -11.03 -2.70
N ALA A 243 5.08 -12.24 -2.34
CA ALA A 243 4.93 -13.33 -3.29
C ALA A 243 3.88 -13.01 -4.36
N GLY A 244 2.75 -12.42 -3.96
CA GLY A 244 1.67 -12.00 -4.86
C GLY A 244 2.12 -10.95 -5.86
N ALA A 245 2.77 -9.87 -5.41
CA ALA A 245 3.28 -8.82 -6.29
C ALA A 245 4.31 -9.37 -7.28
N CYS A 246 5.24 -10.21 -6.83
CA CYS A 246 6.21 -10.86 -7.73
C CYS A 246 5.51 -11.71 -8.81
N PHE A 247 4.48 -12.47 -8.43
CA PHE A 247 3.70 -13.25 -9.39
C PHE A 247 2.93 -12.34 -10.37
N GLY A 248 2.27 -11.29 -9.89
CA GLY A 248 1.55 -10.34 -10.74
C GLY A 248 2.47 -9.63 -11.75
N ALA A 249 3.67 -9.21 -11.29
CA ALA A 249 4.69 -8.59 -12.13
C ALA A 249 5.27 -9.54 -13.18
N TRP A 250 5.41 -10.82 -12.84
CA TRP A 250 5.78 -11.84 -13.80
C TRP A 250 4.64 -12.18 -14.78
N ALA A 251 3.40 -12.17 -14.32
CA ALA A 251 2.23 -12.63 -15.08
C ALA A 251 1.80 -11.63 -16.16
N TYR A 252 1.78 -10.32 -15.85
CA TYR A 252 1.31 -9.31 -16.81
C TYR A 252 2.08 -9.32 -18.14
N PRO A 253 3.43 -9.29 -18.16
CA PRO A 253 4.19 -9.33 -19.41
C PRO A 253 3.94 -10.59 -20.23
N LYS A 254 3.78 -11.74 -19.54
CA LYS A 254 3.65 -13.05 -20.18
C LYS A 254 2.26 -13.35 -20.72
N PHE A 255 1.22 -12.86 -20.06
CA PHE A 255 -0.15 -13.21 -20.40
C PHE A 255 -0.88 -12.11 -21.17
N ILE A 256 -0.49 -10.84 -21.01
CA ILE A 256 -1.11 -9.72 -21.71
C ILE A 256 -0.11 -8.98 -22.59
N ALA A 257 1.01 -8.49 -22.04
CA ALA A 257 1.86 -7.56 -22.78
C ALA A 257 2.48 -8.18 -24.05
N VAL A 258 2.73 -9.49 -24.06
CA VAL A 258 3.20 -10.23 -25.26
C VAL A 258 2.25 -10.14 -26.46
N TYR A 259 0.97 -9.82 -26.24
CA TYR A 259 -0.05 -9.67 -27.27
C TYR A 259 -0.38 -8.21 -27.57
N LEU A 260 0.29 -7.24 -26.93
CA LEU A 260 0.07 -5.82 -27.17
C LEU A 260 0.83 -5.34 -28.42
N PRO A 261 0.35 -4.27 -29.09
CA PRO A 261 1.08 -3.64 -30.18
C PRO A 261 2.44 -3.12 -29.70
N THR A 262 3.50 -3.34 -30.46
CA THR A 262 4.86 -2.85 -30.14
C THR A 262 5.06 -1.38 -30.53
N VAL A 263 4.00 -0.57 -30.51
CA VAL A 263 4.04 0.83 -30.97
C VAL A 263 4.15 1.74 -29.74
N GLY A 264 5.33 1.78 -29.12
CA GLY A 264 5.61 2.63 -27.94
C GLY A 264 6.97 2.32 -27.29
N THR A 265 7.53 3.28 -26.54
CA THR A 265 8.91 3.40 -26.02
C THR A 265 9.38 2.33 -25.01
N GLY A 266 8.69 1.20 -24.88
CA GLY A 266 9.14 0.07 -24.04
C GLY A 266 9.12 0.31 -22.52
N CYS A 267 8.53 1.42 -22.06
CA CYS A 267 8.42 1.75 -20.65
C CYS A 267 7.26 0.96 -20.00
N THR A 268 7.55 0.15 -18.98
CA THR A 268 6.55 -0.63 -18.23
C THR A 268 6.41 -0.19 -16.77
N ILE A 269 7.17 0.83 -16.35
CA ILE A 269 7.14 1.36 -14.98
C ILE A 269 6.16 2.53 -14.94
N PRO A 270 5.03 2.42 -14.21
CA PRO A 270 4.07 3.52 -14.11
C PRO A 270 4.72 4.78 -13.54
N ASN A 271 4.49 5.93 -14.17
CA ASN A 271 4.98 7.25 -13.76
C ASN A 271 6.51 7.46 -13.83
N GLN A 272 7.25 6.64 -14.60
CA GLN A 272 8.68 6.85 -14.89
C GLN A 272 9.00 6.87 -16.39
N CYS A 273 7.99 7.08 -17.22
CA CYS A 273 8.20 7.23 -18.65
C CYS A 273 8.54 8.70 -18.93
N ASP A 274 9.84 9.01 -18.96
CA ASP A 274 10.32 10.31 -19.46
C ASP A 274 10.27 10.33 -20.99
N ASP A 275 9.98 11.52 -21.54
CA ASP A 275 9.80 11.82 -22.96
C ASP A 275 11.05 11.46 -23.80
N VAL A 276 11.07 10.27 -24.40
CA VAL A 276 12.14 9.85 -25.32
C VAL A 276 12.20 10.74 -26.58
N GLU A 277 11.17 11.55 -26.86
CA GLU A 277 11.10 12.42 -28.04
C GLU A 277 12.09 13.60 -28.05
N GLU A 278 12.70 14.01 -26.92
CA GLU A 278 13.64 15.14 -26.94
C GLU A 278 15.08 14.79 -27.34
N SER A 279 15.42 13.50 -27.51
CA SER A 279 16.81 13.10 -27.82
C SER A 279 17.11 12.87 -29.31
N GLU A 280 16.10 12.69 -30.16
CA GLU A 280 16.31 12.43 -31.60
C GLU A 280 16.30 13.70 -32.48
N GLN A 281 15.92 14.87 -31.96
CA GLN A 281 15.97 16.14 -32.71
C GLN A 281 17.28 16.94 -32.54
N ALA A 282 18.22 16.45 -31.72
CA ALA A 282 19.52 17.11 -31.49
C ALA A 282 20.64 16.64 -32.43
N HIS A 283 20.34 15.76 -33.38
CA HIS A 283 21.28 15.31 -34.42
C HIS A 283 20.71 15.57 -35.82
N VAL A 284 20.59 16.85 -36.16
CA VAL A 284 20.63 17.35 -37.56
C VAL A 284 22.06 17.76 -37.87
#